data_AF-A0A355V3C7-F1
#
_entry.id   AF-A0A355V3C7-F1
#
_cell.length_a   1.000
_cell.length_b   1.000
_cell.length_c   1.000
_cell.angle_alpha   90.00
_cell.angle_beta   90.00
_cell.angle_gamma   90.00
#
_symmetry.space_group_name_H-M   'P 1'
#
loop_
_entity.id
_entity.type
_entity.pdbx_description
1 polymer ?
#
loop_
_entity_poly.entity_id
_entity_poly.type
_entity_poly.pdbx_seq_one_letter_code
_entity_poly.pdbx_strand_id
1 'polypeptide(L)'
;IIGSVGVKMFGDKSAGQIILLAHVISVLSVALVLSLILKRGDKTEYKRALPEGNLLYDSFYGAVVAVAVAGGFIAFFSVTAQILYDFNILLPLEKLVALFSDEVTASAVCRGLIEVTRGCRELAGTGSPLCVPFCGFLITFGGVSIILQQMGYLQKAKVSGAYFVAVKAIQGMLCFLLLLLFGAA
;
A
#
# COMPACT_ATOMS: atom_id res chain seq x y z
N ILE A 1 1.05 -9.56 4.58
CA ILE A 1 2.04 -8.87 5.45
C ILE A 1 2.88 -9.87 6.24
N ILE A 2 2.34 -10.59 7.23
CA ILE A 2 3.13 -11.51 8.09
C ILE A 2 3.97 -12.53 7.31
N GLY A 3 3.35 -13.31 6.40
CA GLY A 3 4.07 -14.35 5.66
C GLY A 3 5.10 -13.80 4.67
N SER A 4 4.66 -12.97 3.72
CA SER A 4 5.55 -12.46 2.67
C SER A 4 6.59 -11.47 3.20
N VAL A 5 6.17 -10.47 3.98
CA VAL A 5 7.08 -9.39 4.41
C VAL A 5 7.84 -9.83 5.65
N GLY A 6 7.16 -10.25 6.71
CA GLY A 6 7.84 -10.71 7.93
C GLY A 6 8.72 -11.94 7.69
N VAL A 7 8.09 -13.08 7.43
CA VAL A 7 8.81 -14.37 7.36
C VAL A 7 9.75 -14.45 6.15
N LYS A 8 9.29 -14.11 4.93
CA LYS A 8 10.12 -14.28 3.72
C LYS A 8 11.09 -13.14 3.45
N MET A 9 10.70 -11.88 3.65
CA MET A 9 11.56 -10.73 3.31
C MET A 9 12.51 -10.39 4.46
N PHE A 10 11.96 -10.15 5.66
CA PHE A 10 12.74 -9.79 6.84
C PHE A 10 13.36 -10.98 7.56
N GLY A 11 12.88 -12.20 7.32
CA GLY A 11 13.30 -13.36 8.12
C GLY A 11 12.80 -13.33 9.56
N ASP A 12 11.94 -12.36 9.90
CA ASP A 12 11.41 -12.14 11.24
C ASP A 12 9.87 -12.02 11.20
N LYS A 13 9.21 -12.96 11.88
CA LYS A 13 7.76 -12.96 12.03
C LYS A 13 7.27 -11.73 12.80
N SER A 14 8.03 -11.26 13.80
CA SER A 14 7.66 -10.16 14.68
C SER A 14 7.55 -8.86 13.90
N ALA A 15 8.52 -8.55 13.03
CA ALA A 15 8.44 -7.43 12.09
C ALA A 15 7.13 -7.46 11.27
N GLY A 16 6.76 -8.62 10.73
CA GLY A 16 5.50 -8.78 9.98
C GLY A 16 4.23 -8.56 10.81
N GLN A 17 4.24 -8.93 12.09
CA GLN A 17 3.11 -8.73 13.01
C GLN A 17 2.96 -7.26 13.39
N ILE A 18 4.07 -6.60 13.72
CA ILE A 18 4.08 -5.19 14.11
C ILE A 18 3.65 -4.30 12.93
N ILE A 19 4.14 -4.59 11.71
CA ILE A 19 3.69 -3.89 10.49
C ILE A 19 2.18 -4.06 10.28
N LEU A 20 1.64 -5.27 10.43
CA LEU A 20 0.21 -5.52 10.26
C LEU A 20 -0.61 -4.75 11.30
N LEU A 21 -0.17 -4.73 12.56
CA LEU A 21 -0.85 -4.02 13.64
C LEU A 21 -0.87 -2.50 13.38
N ALA A 22 0.28 -1.91 13.06
CA ALA A 22 0.39 -0.49 12.75
C ALA A 22 -0.44 -0.09 11.52
N HIS A 23 -0.46 -0.94 10.49
CA HIS A 23 -1.32 -0.76 9.31
C HIS A 23 -2.80 -0.67 9.70
N VAL A 24 -3.30 -1.64 10.48
CA VAL A 24 -4.72 -1.68 10.88
C VAL A 24 -5.07 -0.47 11.75
N ILE A 25 -4.24 -0.16 12.75
CA ILE A 25 -4.47 1.01 13.63
C ILE A 25 -4.51 2.29 12.79
N SER A 26 -3.53 2.50 11.93
CA SER A 26 -3.45 3.69 11.09
C SER A 26 -4.70 3.86 10.20
N VAL A 27 -5.11 2.80 9.50
CA VAL A 27 -6.28 2.83 8.61
C VAL A 27 -7.55 3.13 9.40
N LEU A 28 -7.76 2.47 10.54
CA LEU A 28 -8.93 2.68 11.39
C LEU A 28 -8.97 4.07 12.01
N SER A 29 -7.84 4.60 12.47
CA SER A 29 -7.75 5.95 13.03
C SER A 29 -8.11 7.01 11.99
N VAL A 30 -7.53 6.93 10.78
CA VAL A 30 -7.86 7.88 9.70
C VAL A 30 -9.32 7.74 9.28
N ALA A 31 -9.84 6.51 9.17
CA ALA A 31 -11.25 6.27 8.83
C ALA A 31 -12.20 6.84 9.89
N LEU A 32 -11.88 6.71 11.18
CA LEU A 32 -12.66 7.28 12.27
C LEU A 32 -12.64 8.81 12.21
N VAL A 33 -11.48 9.43 12.05
CA VAL A 33 -11.35 10.89 11.93
C VAL A 33 -12.18 11.41 10.76
N LEU A 34 -12.07 10.78 9.59
CA LEU A 34 -12.87 11.14 8.43
C LEU A 34 -14.37 10.97 8.68
N SER A 35 -14.79 9.89 9.34
CA SER A 35 -16.20 9.64 9.68
C SER A 35 -16.79 10.69 10.64
N LEU A 36 -15.96 11.31 11.49
CA LEU A 36 -16.38 12.36 12.40
C LEU A 36 -16.44 13.75 11.73
N ILE A 37 -15.58 14.00 10.73
CA ILE A 37 -15.49 15.30 10.05
C ILE A 37 -16.46 15.38 8.87
N LEU A 38 -16.59 14.30 8.09
CA LEU A 38 -17.43 14.28 6.91
C LEU A 38 -18.90 14.23 7.33
N LYS A 39 -19.69 15.15 6.79
CA LYS A 39 -21.14 15.14 6.98
C LYS A 39 -21.71 13.82 6.48
N ARG A 40 -22.54 13.17 7.30
CA ARG A 40 -23.36 12.05 6.82
C ARG A 40 -24.22 12.57 5.66
N GLY A 41 -24.12 11.90 4.52
CA GLY A 41 -25.07 12.10 3.43
C GLY A 41 -26.49 11.75 3.89
N ASP A 42 -27.47 12.17 3.09
CA ASP A 42 -28.85 11.81 3.34
C ASP A 42 -29.00 10.29 3.44
N LYS A 43 -29.89 9.85 4.34
CA LYS A 43 -30.23 8.44 4.47
C LYS A 43 -30.95 7.99 3.21
N THR A 44 -30.21 7.51 2.22
CA THR A 44 -30.79 6.80 1.08
C THR A 44 -31.24 5.42 1.54
N GLU A 45 -32.51 5.10 1.32
CA GLU A 45 -33.01 3.74 1.46
C GLU A 45 -32.32 2.84 0.43
N TYR A 46 -31.34 2.05 0.87
CA TYR A 46 -30.71 1.06 0.02
C TYR A 46 -31.67 -0.11 -0.17
N LYS A 47 -32.40 -0.11 -1.28
CA LYS A 47 -33.14 -1.30 -1.71
C LYS A 47 -32.13 -2.35 -2.15
N ARG A 48 -32.11 -3.50 -1.45
CA ARG A 48 -31.29 -4.64 -1.86
C ARG A 48 -31.78 -5.11 -3.23
N ALA A 49 -30.95 -4.96 -4.25
CA ALA A 49 -31.24 -5.53 -5.55
C ALA A 49 -31.28 -7.06 -5.43
N LEU A 50 -32.23 -7.70 -6.14
CA LEU A 50 -32.19 -9.14 -6.31
C LEU A 50 -30.91 -9.51 -7.06
N PRO A 51 -30.18 -10.56 -6.67
CA PRO A 51 -29.03 -11.02 -7.43
C PRO A 51 -29.49 -11.38 -8.84
N GLU A 52 -28.89 -10.78 -9.85
CA GLU A 52 -29.05 -11.20 -11.24
C GLU A 52 -28.02 -12.29 -11.54
N GLY A 53 -28.38 -13.29 -12.34
CA GLY A 53 -27.46 -14.34 -12.77
C GLY A 53 -27.09 -15.38 -11.69
N ASN A 54 -25.95 -16.04 -11.88
CA ASN A 54 -25.45 -17.06 -10.96
C ASN A 54 -24.46 -16.44 -9.97
N LEU A 55 -24.99 -15.95 -8.85
CA LEU A 55 -24.22 -15.24 -7.82
C LEU A 55 -22.97 -16.02 -7.34
N LEU A 56 -23.07 -17.34 -7.23
CA LEU A 56 -21.94 -18.16 -6.80
C LEU A 56 -20.84 -18.17 -7.85
N TYR A 57 -21.20 -18.42 -9.11
CA TYR A 57 -20.28 -18.37 -10.24
C TYR A 57 -19.62 -17.00 -10.37
N ASP A 58 -20.40 -15.92 -10.33
CA ASP A 58 -19.89 -14.55 -10.49
C ASP A 58 -18.94 -14.15 -9.37
N SER A 59 -19.19 -14.62 -8.14
CA SER A 59 -18.30 -14.40 -7.00
C SER A 59 -16.95 -15.11 -7.19
N PHE A 60 -16.96 -16.38 -7.62
CA PHE A 60 -15.73 -17.12 -7.90
C PHE A 60 -14.98 -16.55 -9.11
N TYR A 61 -15.69 -16.25 -10.19
CA TYR A 61 -15.10 -15.63 -11.39
C TYR A 61 -14.46 -14.29 -11.05
N GLY A 62 -15.17 -13.43 -10.32
CA GLY A 62 -14.65 -12.14 -9.85
C GLY A 62 -13.40 -12.28 -8.99
N ALA A 63 -13.35 -13.27 -8.08
CA ALA A 63 -12.17 -13.54 -7.27
C ALA A 63 -10.96 -13.99 -8.11
N VAL A 64 -11.17 -14.90 -9.06
CA VAL A 64 -10.11 -15.36 -9.99
C VAL A 64 -9.57 -14.20 -10.82
N VAL A 65 -10.46 -13.41 -11.42
CA VAL A 65 -10.09 -12.22 -12.20
C VAL A 65 -9.33 -11.23 -11.32
N ALA A 66 -9.78 -10.96 -10.10
CA ALA A 66 -9.12 -10.02 -9.20
C ALA A 66 -7.67 -10.43 -8.86
N VAL A 67 -7.44 -11.73 -8.58
CA VAL A 67 -6.10 -12.27 -8.33
C VAL A 67 -5.22 -12.20 -9.58
N ALA A 68 -5.75 -12.58 -10.75
CA ALA A 68 -5.02 -12.51 -12.01
C ALA A 68 -4.62 -11.07 -12.36
N VAL A 69 -5.53 -10.11 -12.18
CA VAL A 69 -5.26 -8.68 -12.36
C VAL A 69 -4.19 -8.21 -11.38
N ALA A 70 -4.26 -8.61 -10.10
CA ALA A 70 -3.21 -8.26 -9.12
C ALA A 70 -1.84 -8.77 -9.54
N GLY A 71 -1.75 -10.03 -9.99
CA GLY A 71 -0.51 -10.60 -10.51
C GLY A 71 0.03 -9.86 -11.73
N GLY A 72 -0.84 -9.48 -12.67
CA GLY A 72 -0.49 -8.69 -13.84
C GLY A 72 0.09 -7.32 -13.49
N PHE A 73 -0.54 -6.61 -12.55
CA PHE A 73 -0.04 -5.33 -12.04
C PHE A 73 1.33 -5.49 -11.37
N ILE A 74 1.50 -6.46 -10.47
CA ILE A 74 2.78 -6.72 -9.79
C ILE A 74 3.89 -7.01 -10.82
N ALA A 75 3.62 -7.87 -11.82
CA ALA A 75 4.59 -8.21 -12.85
C ALA A 75 5.00 -6.99 -13.69
N PHE A 76 4.01 -6.22 -14.17
CA PHE A 76 4.25 -5.01 -14.95
C PHE A 76 5.01 -3.95 -14.15
N PHE A 77 4.52 -3.58 -12.97
CA PHE A 77 5.11 -2.52 -12.16
C PHE A 77 6.46 -2.91 -11.55
N SER A 78 6.74 -4.21 -11.35
CA SER A 78 8.09 -4.67 -10.98
C SER A 78 9.12 -4.34 -12.06
N VAL A 79 8.78 -4.56 -13.34
CA VAL A 79 9.64 -4.22 -14.47
C VAL A 79 9.70 -2.71 -14.66
N THR A 80 8.57 -2.01 -14.57
CA THR A 80 8.51 -0.55 -14.67
C THR A 80 9.37 0.12 -13.58
N ALA A 81 9.30 -0.34 -12.33
CA ALA A 81 10.14 0.17 -11.25
C ALA A 81 11.64 -0.02 -11.55
N GLN A 82 12.02 -1.14 -12.17
CA GLN A 82 13.40 -1.38 -12.60
C GLN A 82 13.82 -0.42 -13.72
N ILE A 83 13.00 -0.25 -14.75
CA ILE A 83 13.29 0.68 -15.85
C ILE A 83 13.46 2.11 -15.31
N LEU A 84 12.55 2.59 -14.44
CA LEU A 84 12.65 3.94 -13.88
C LEU A 84 13.93 4.15 -13.05
N TYR A 85 14.38 3.10 -12.36
CA TYR A 85 15.64 3.11 -11.62
C TYR A 85 16.85 3.14 -12.57
N ASP A 86 16.91 2.24 -13.56
CA ASP A 86 18.05 2.13 -14.49
C ASP A 86 18.28 3.41 -15.31
N PHE A 87 17.20 4.12 -15.66
CA PHE A 87 17.26 5.41 -16.34
C PHE A 87 17.45 6.62 -15.41
N ASN A 88 17.66 6.40 -14.11
CA ASN A 88 17.81 7.45 -13.08
C ASN A 88 16.62 8.42 -13.00
N ILE A 89 15.43 8.00 -13.42
CA ILE A 89 14.21 8.83 -13.36
C ILE A 89 13.79 9.07 -11.91
N LEU A 90 14.08 8.11 -11.02
CA LEU A 90 13.79 8.20 -9.60
C LEU A 90 14.81 9.06 -8.82
N LEU A 91 15.98 9.38 -9.40
CA LEU A 91 17.10 10.02 -8.68
C LEU A 91 16.73 11.32 -7.93
N PRO A 92 15.92 12.24 -8.47
CA PRO A 92 15.51 13.43 -7.72
C PRO A 92 14.74 13.08 -6.43
N LEU A 93 13.88 12.06 -6.50
CA LEU A 93 13.11 11.60 -5.35
C LEU A 93 14.00 10.85 -4.36
N GLU A 94 14.92 10.03 -4.85
CA GLU A 94 15.91 9.32 -4.01
C GLU A 94 16.74 10.32 -3.20
N LYS A 95 17.23 11.41 -3.82
CA LYS A 95 17.96 12.47 -3.12
C LYS A 95 17.14 13.14 -2.02
N LEU A 96 15.85 13.33 -2.23
CA LEU A 96 14.95 13.90 -1.22
C LEU A 96 14.75 12.95 -0.04
N VAL A 97 14.56 11.67 -0.31
CA VAL A 97 14.40 10.65 0.75
C VAL A 97 15.71 10.44 1.50
N ALA A 98 16.85 10.49 0.81
CA ALA A 98 18.19 10.38 1.40
C ALA A 98 18.55 11.54 2.35
N LEU A 99 17.77 12.62 2.40
CA LEU A 99 17.92 13.63 3.46
C LEU A 99 17.56 13.09 4.85
N PHE A 100 16.78 12.00 4.90
CA PHE A 100 16.26 11.38 6.12
C PHE A 100 16.72 9.93 6.30
N SER A 101 17.46 9.35 5.34
CA SER A 101 17.99 7.98 5.39
C SER A 101 19.32 7.85 4.63
N ASP A 102 19.87 6.64 4.52
CA ASP A 102 20.96 6.34 3.60
C ASP A 102 20.46 6.19 2.15
N GLU A 103 21.38 6.28 1.17
CA GLU A 103 21.08 6.21 -0.26
C GLU A 103 20.45 4.86 -0.69
N VAL A 104 20.88 3.76 -0.08
CA VAL A 104 20.39 2.42 -0.42
C VAL A 104 18.94 2.27 0.02
N THR A 105 18.63 2.71 1.24
CA THR A 105 17.25 2.77 1.76
C THR A 105 16.40 3.72 0.93
N ALA A 106 16.90 4.90 0.59
CA ALA A 106 16.18 5.88 -0.22
C ALA A 106 15.78 5.31 -1.59
N SER A 107 16.70 4.61 -2.27
CA SER A 107 16.40 3.93 -3.53
C SER A 107 15.34 2.84 -3.38
N ALA A 108 15.46 2.00 -2.34
CA ALA A 108 14.48 0.96 -2.06
C ALA A 108 13.08 1.54 -1.77
N VAL A 109 12.98 2.65 -1.03
CA VAL A 109 11.72 3.39 -0.82
C VAL A 109 11.14 3.88 -2.15
N CYS A 110 11.95 4.55 -2.98
CA CYS A 110 11.49 5.13 -4.24
C CYS A 110 10.99 4.08 -5.22
N ARG A 111 11.65 2.92 -5.28
CA ARG A 111 11.20 1.78 -6.09
C ARG A 111 9.95 1.14 -5.49
N GLY A 112 9.84 1.12 -4.16
CA GLY A 112 8.63 0.72 -3.44
C GLY A 112 7.42 1.62 -3.68
N LEU A 113 7.63 2.92 -3.89
CA LEU A 113 6.56 3.85 -4.27
C LEU A 113 5.95 3.48 -5.63
N ILE A 114 6.70 2.81 -6.50
CA ILE A 114 6.18 2.27 -7.76
C ILE A 114 5.56 0.89 -7.53
N GLU A 115 6.31 -0.05 -6.96
CA GLU A 115 5.89 -1.42 -6.69
C GLU A 115 6.31 -1.87 -5.28
N VAL A 116 5.33 -1.98 -4.39
CA VAL A 116 5.51 -2.27 -2.97
C VAL A 116 6.24 -3.57 -2.72
N THR A 117 5.92 -4.63 -3.47
CA THR A 117 6.51 -5.96 -3.24
C THR A 117 8.03 -5.94 -3.45
N ARG A 118 8.48 -5.21 -4.49
CA ARG A 118 9.89 -5.06 -4.81
C ARG A 118 10.59 -4.15 -3.79
N GLY A 119 10.02 -2.99 -3.49
CA GLY A 119 10.60 -2.08 -2.51
C GLY A 119 10.72 -2.68 -1.12
N CYS A 120 9.70 -3.42 -0.64
CA CYS A 120 9.78 -4.09 0.66
C CYS A 120 10.85 -5.18 0.70
N ARG A 121 11.07 -5.91 -0.41
CA ARG A 121 12.14 -6.91 -0.50
C ARG A 121 13.51 -6.26 -0.38
N GLU A 122 13.70 -5.11 -1.01
CA GLU A 122 14.96 -4.39 -1.02
C GLU A 122 15.22 -3.68 0.31
N LEU A 123 14.20 -3.05 0.88
CA LEU A 123 14.24 -2.46 2.23
C LEU A 123 14.63 -3.47 3.30
N ALA A 124 14.08 -4.68 3.23
CA ALA A 124 14.45 -5.75 4.17
C ALA A 124 15.93 -6.15 4.07
N GLY A 125 16.57 -5.89 2.92
CA GLY A 125 17.99 -6.16 2.70
C GLY A 125 18.94 -5.01 3.08
N THR A 126 18.45 -3.80 3.39
CA THR A 126 19.34 -2.65 3.67
C THR A 126 19.91 -2.66 5.09
N GLY A 127 19.24 -3.33 6.03
CA GLY A 127 19.62 -3.31 7.45
C GLY A 127 19.44 -1.95 8.14
N SER A 128 18.83 -0.98 7.47
CA SER A 128 18.58 0.36 8.01
C SER A 128 17.58 0.31 9.16
N PRO A 129 17.75 1.11 10.23
CA PRO A 129 16.76 1.19 11.31
C PRO A 129 15.38 1.66 10.84
N LEU A 130 15.29 2.31 9.66
CA LEU A 130 14.04 2.78 9.08
C LEU A 130 13.36 1.75 8.15
N CYS A 131 13.93 0.57 7.96
CA CYS A 131 13.40 -0.44 7.03
C CYS A 131 11.96 -0.86 7.36
N VAL A 132 11.66 -1.12 8.65
CA VAL A 132 10.33 -1.52 9.12
C VAL A 132 9.32 -0.37 8.98
N PRO A 133 9.59 0.86 9.47
CA PRO A 133 8.74 2.02 9.23
C PRO A 133 8.43 2.27 7.75
N PHE A 134 9.45 2.27 6.88
CA PHE A 134 9.25 2.49 5.44
C PHE A 134 8.45 1.35 4.78
N CYS A 135 8.68 0.09 5.16
CA CYS A 135 7.85 -1.02 4.71
C CYS A 135 6.38 -0.83 5.11
N GLY A 136 6.11 -0.43 6.35
CA GLY A 136 4.73 -0.16 6.79
C GLY A 136 4.07 1.01 6.05
N PHE A 137 4.83 2.08 5.79
CA PHE A 137 4.40 3.18 4.92
C PHE A 137 3.97 2.66 3.55
N LEU A 138 4.87 1.94 2.85
CA LEU A 138 4.65 1.47 1.48
C LEU A 138 3.45 0.52 1.38
N ILE A 139 3.34 -0.42 2.32
CA ILE A 139 2.21 -1.37 2.38
C ILE A 139 0.88 -0.66 2.61
N THR A 140 0.88 0.36 3.46
CA THR A 140 -0.36 1.08 3.81
C THR A 140 -0.77 2.05 2.70
N PHE A 141 0.20 2.76 2.13
CA PHE A 141 0.00 3.64 0.98
C PHE A 141 -0.44 2.86 -0.26
N GLY A 142 0.28 1.79 -0.61
CA GLY A 142 -0.01 0.88 -1.72
C GLY A 142 0.86 1.08 -2.96
N GLY A 143 1.65 2.16 -3.03
CA GLY A 143 2.43 2.48 -4.24
C GLY A 143 1.56 2.69 -5.48
N VAL A 144 2.19 3.06 -6.60
CA VAL A 144 1.49 3.34 -7.87
C VAL A 144 0.75 2.09 -8.37
N SER A 145 1.39 0.92 -8.29
CA SER A 145 0.83 -0.35 -8.73
C SER A 145 -0.54 -0.67 -8.09
N ILE A 146 -0.60 -0.72 -6.76
CA ILE A 146 -1.86 -1.08 -6.06
C ILE A 146 -2.87 0.05 -6.16
N ILE A 147 -2.45 1.32 -6.15
CA ILE A 147 -3.36 2.46 -6.31
C ILE A 147 -4.07 2.40 -7.66
N LEU A 148 -3.34 2.20 -8.76
CA LEU A 148 -3.94 2.11 -10.10
C LEU A 148 -4.85 0.89 -10.22
N GLN A 149 -4.48 -0.24 -9.63
CA GLN A 149 -5.34 -1.42 -9.56
C GLN A 149 -6.65 -1.11 -8.82
N GLN A 150 -6.57 -0.45 -7.66
CA GLN A 150 -7.73 -0.07 -6.85
C GLN A 150 -8.63 0.94 -7.56
N MET A 151 -8.03 1.91 -8.27
CA MET A 151 -8.78 2.88 -9.06
C MET A 151 -9.60 2.20 -10.16
N GLY A 152 -9.09 1.13 -10.79
CA GLY A 152 -9.85 0.33 -11.76
C GLY A 152 -11.16 -0.22 -11.19
N TYR A 153 -11.18 -0.60 -9.91
CA TYR A 153 -12.40 -1.07 -9.23
C TYR A 153 -13.30 0.07 -8.72
N LEU A 154 -12.69 1.18 -8.26
CA LEU A 154 -13.42 2.31 -7.67
C LEU A 154 -14.05 3.26 -8.70
N GLN A 155 -13.73 3.13 -9.99
CA GLN A 155 -14.31 3.96 -11.05
C GLN A 155 -15.84 4.01 -11.00
N LYS A 156 -16.51 2.87 -10.77
CA LYS A 156 -17.98 2.80 -10.68
C LYS A 156 -18.56 3.54 -9.47
N ALA A 157 -17.77 3.69 -8.40
CA ALA A 157 -18.18 4.35 -7.17
C ALA A 157 -17.99 5.88 -7.23
N LYS A 158 -17.52 6.44 -8.36
CA LYS A 158 -17.27 7.89 -8.56
C LYS A 158 -16.39 8.52 -7.47
N VAL A 159 -15.52 7.74 -6.84
CA VAL A 159 -14.55 8.23 -5.86
C VAL A 159 -13.50 9.04 -6.60
N SER A 160 -13.22 10.26 -6.13
CA SER A 160 -12.16 11.07 -6.74
C SER A 160 -10.78 10.45 -6.44
N GLY A 161 -10.00 10.19 -7.50
CA GLY A 161 -8.70 9.54 -7.37
C GLY A 161 -7.71 10.32 -6.51
N ALA A 162 -7.68 11.65 -6.66
CA ALA A 162 -6.81 12.51 -5.86
C ALA A 162 -7.14 12.45 -4.36
N TYR A 163 -8.42 12.49 -4.00
CA TYR A 163 -8.85 12.34 -2.60
C TYR A 163 -8.46 10.97 -2.04
N PHE A 164 -8.69 9.91 -2.82
CA PHE A 164 -8.31 8.55 -2.45
C PHE A 164 -6.81 8.42 -2.15
N VAL A 165 -5.96 8.94 -3.06
CA VAL A 165 -4.50 8.94 -2.87
C VAL A 165 -4.08 9.79 -1.68
N ALA A 166 -4.71 10.94 -1.45
CA ALA A 166 -4.42 11.78 -0.29
C ALA A 166 -4.73 11.06 1.04
N VAL A 167 -5.88 10.40 1.14
CA VAL A 167 -6.24 9.61 2.33
C VAL A 167 -5.26 8.45 2.53
N LYS A 168 -4.89 7.74 1.45
CA LYS A 168 -3.86 6.68 1.48
C LYS A 168 -2.50 7.19 1.95
N ALA A 169 -2.10 8.38 1.51
CA ALA A 169 -0.84 9.00 1.95
C ALA A 169 -0.88 9.32 3.45
N ILE A 170 -1.97 9.88 3.96
CA ILE A 170 -2.15 10.15 5.40
C ILE A 170 -2.10 8.83 6.20
N GLN A 171 -2.78 7.77 5.73
CA GLN A 171 -2.70 6.43 6.35
C GLN A 171 -1.28 5.86 6.31
N GLY A 172 -0.58 6.03 5.19
CA GLY A 172 0.82 5.63 5.05
C GLY A 172 1.70 6.32 6.07
N MET A 173 1.60 7.65 6.16
CA MET A 173 2.41 8.45 7.09
C MET A 173 2.11 8.14 8.56
N LEU A 174 0.83 7.96 8.92
CA LEU A 174 0.50 7.57 10.29
C LEU A 174 1.04 6.17 10.63
N CYS A 175 0.99 5.22 9.69
CA CYS A 175 1.61 3.90 9.88
C CYS A 175 3.13 4.00 10.05
N PHE A 176 3.80 4.81 9.23
CA PHE A 176 5.23 5.11 9.37
C PHE A 176 5.56 5.62 10.77
N LEU A 177 4.84 6.63 11.25
CA LEU A 177 5.08 7.24 12.55
C LEU A 177 4.84 6.27 13.70
N LEU A 178 3.79 5.45 13.64
CA LEU A 178 3.53 4.41 14.64
C LEU A 178 4.68 3.41 14.71
N LEU A 179 5.20 2.97 13.57
CA LEU A 179 6.33 2.04 13.51
C LEU A 179 7.65 2.69 13.91
N LEU A 180 7.84 3.99 13.63
CA LEU A 180 9.02 4.72 14.09
C LEU A 180 9.04 4.83 15.62
N LEU A 181 7.88 5.04 16.25
CA LEU A 181 7.76 5.20 17.70
C LEU A 181 7.72 3.88 18.47
N PHE A 182 7.08 2.84 17.91
CA PHE A 182 6.78 1.59 18.62
C PHE A 182 7.34 0.33 17.94
N GLY A 183 7.93 0.45 16.76
CA GLY A 183 8.42 -0.67 15.95
C GLY A 183 9.93 -0.89 16.03
N ALA A 184 10.69 -0.01 16.68
CA ALA A 184 12.09 -0.23 17.01
C ALA A 184 12.19 -1.03 18.31
N ALA A 185 12.25 -2.35 18.20
CA ALA A 185 12.63 -3.28 19.27
C ALA A 185 13.67 -4.26 18.73
#